data_AF-A0A349L3F8-F1
#
_entry.id   AF-A0A349L3F8-F1
#
_cell.length_a   1.000
_cell.length_b   1.000
_cell.length_c   1.000
_cell.angle_alpha   90.00
_cell.angle_beta   90.00
_cell.angle_gamma   90.00
#
_symmetry.space_group_name_H-M   'P 1'
#
loop_
_entity.id
_entity.type
_entity.pdbx_description
1 polymer ?
#
loop_
_entity_poly.entity_id
_entity_poly.type
_entity_poly.pdbx_seq_one_letter_code
_entity_poly.pdbx_strand_id
1 'polypeptide(L)' 'MTVLKTNFLSISLLSIKLTSKQANLENAFYASVTAGSGRQKRVAADWNKVIDSDGGSAFRVNLLDQDSGNPQL' A
#
# COMPACT_ATOMS: atom_id res chain seq x y z
N MET A 1 48.71 15.50 -26.54
CA MET A 1 47.54 15.85 -25.72
C MET A 1 46.49 14.78 -25.93
N THR A 2 46.28 13.88 -24.98
CA THR A 2 45.39 12.71 -25.12
C THR A 2 44.19 12.89 -24.20
N VAL A 3 42.99 12.85 -24.75
CA VAL A 3 41.74 13.01 -23.99
C VAL A 3 41.25 11.62 -23.57
N LEU A 4 41.18 11.38 -22.26
CA LEU A 4 40.54 10.17 -21.70
C LEU A 4 39.01 10.33 -21.77
N LYS A 5 38.33 9.43 -22.48
CA LYS A 5 36.88 9.27 -22.40
C LYS A 5 36.56 8.36 -21.22
N THR A 6 36.01 8.93 -20.16
CA THR A 6 35.54 8.18 -18.99
C THR A 6 34.16 7.59 -19.31
N ASN A 7 34.03 6.26 -19.35
CA ASN A 7 32.74 5.59 -19.45
C ASN A 7 32.14 5.48 -18.03
N PHE A 8 31.05 6.19 -17.76
CA PHE A 8 30.28 6.02 -16.53
C PHE A 8 29.47 4.72 -16.62
N LEU A 9 29.72 3.80 -15.69
CA LEU A 9 28.87 2.63 -15.47
C LEU A 9 27.67 3.05 -14.62
N SER A 10 26.46 3.00 -15.18
CA SER A 10 25.24 3.26 -14.41
C SER A 10 24.92 2.05 -13.54
N ILE A 11 24.94 2.22 -12.22
CA ILE A 11 24.58 1.18 -11.24
C ILE A 11 23.09 1.40 -10.87
N SER A 12 22.22 0.46 -11.22
CA SER A 12 20.82 0.47 -10.75
C SER A 12 20.80 0.00 -9.30
N LEU A 13 20.54 0.92 -8.36
CA LEU A 13 20.73 0.65 -6.93
C LEU A 13 19.54 -0.02 -6.24
N LEU A 14 18.31 -0.02 -6.79
CA LEU A 14 17.18 -0.86 -6.33
C LEU A 14 15.92 -0.68 -7.19
N SER A 15 15.14 -1.75 -7.37
CA SER A 15 13.75 -1.68 -7.86
C SER A 15 12.80 -2.27 -6.81
N ILE A 16 11.81 -1.50 -6.36
CA ILE A 16 10.75 -1.96 -5.45
C ILE A 16 9.45 -2.10 -6.25
N LYS A 17 8.79 -3.27 -6.15
CA LYS A 17 7.50 -3.51 -6.79
C LYS A 17 6.38 -3.44 -5.77
N LEU A 18 5.48 -2.47 -5.97
CA LEU A 18 4.21 -2.39 -5.27
C LEU A 18 3.09 -2.67 -6.27
N THR A 19 2.17 -3.54 -5.88
CA THR A 19 0.96 -3.84 -6.65
C THR A 19 -0.25 -3.64 -5.76
N SER A 20 -1.31 -3.08 -6.31
CA SER A 20 -2.56 -2.89 -5.56
C SER A 20 -3.18 -4.23 -5.19
N LYS A 21 -3.88 -4.25 -4.05
CA LYS A 21 -4.75 -5.35 -3.67
C LYS A 21 -5.82 -5.52 -4.76
N GLN A 22 -5.95 -6.73 -5.28
CA GLN A 22 -6.98 -7.07 -6.24
C GLN A 22 -8.24 -7.56 -5.52
N ALA A 23 -9.39 -7.36 -6.15
CA ALA A 23 -10.63 -7.98 -5.70
C ALA A 23 -10.60 -9.49 -6.00
N ASN A 24 -11.28 -10.28 -5.19
CA ASN A 24 -11.51 -11.71 -5.43
C ASN A 24 -13.01 -12.04 -5.40
N LEU A 25 -13.39 -13.23 -5.87
CA LEU A 25 -14.79 -13.69 -5.91
C LEU A 25 -15.25 -14.29 -4.58
N GLU A 26 -14.79 -13.73 -3.47
CA GLU A 26 -15.18 -14.13 -2.12
C GLU A 26 -15.50 -12.88 -1.29
N ASN A 27 -16.61 -12.89 -0.56
CA ASN A 27 -16.90 -11.79 0.36
C ASN A 27 -15.95 -11.86 1.55
N ALA A 28 -15.19 -10.81 1.81
CA ALA A 28 -14.23 -10.76 2.91
C ALA A 28 -14.21 -9.37 3.54
N PHE A 29 -14.10 -9.32 4.87
CA PHE A 29 -13.92 -8.08 5.62
C PHE A 29 -12.83 -8.27 6.67
N TYR A 30 -11.92 -7.32 6.75
CA TYR A 30 -10.85 -7.29 7.73
C TYR A 30 -10.74 -5.88 8.31
N ALA A 31 -10.63 -5.78 9.63
CA ALA A 31 -10.37 -4.53 10.32
C ALA A 31 -9.29 -4.73 11.37
N SER A 32 -8.46 -3.72 11.58
CA SER A 32 -7.44 -3.74 12.62
C SER A 32 -7.31 -2.38 13.29
N VAL A 33 -6.98 -2.44 14.58
CA VAL A 33 -6.63 -1.29 15.40
C VAL A 33 -5.26 -1.58 16.00
N THR A 34 -4.36 -0.61 15.94
CA THR A 34 -3.03 -0.71 16.52
C THR A 34 -2.74 0.53 17.34
N ALA A 35 -2.19 0.34 18.53
CA ALA A 35 -1.65 1.40 19.38
C ALA A 35 -0.17 1.10 19.64
N GLY A 36 0.65 2.15 19.71
CA GLY A 36 2.09 2.03 19.88
C GLY A 36 2.67 3.14 20.76
N SER A 37 3.98 3.06 20.98
CA SER A 37 4.74 4.12 21.66
C SER A 37 4.65 5.44 20.89
N GLY A 38 4.93 6.56 21.57
CA GLY A 38 4.88 7.89 20.93
C GLY A 38 3.48 8.30 20.47
N ARG A 39 2.42 7.84 21.14
CA ARG A 39 1.00 8.14 20.85
C ARG A 39 0.53 7.68 19.46
N GLN A 40 1.21 6.72 18.85
CA GLN A 40 0.80 6.16 17.57
C GLN A 40 -0.49 5.36 17.72
N LYS A 41 -1.51 5.72 16.95
CA LYS A 41 -2.79 5.01 16.86
C LYS A 41 -3.13 4.85 15.39
N ARG A 42 -3.52 3.65 14.98
CA ARG A 42 -3.83 3.33 13.59
C ARG A 42 -5.11 2.51 13.54
N VAL A 43 -5.99 2.85 12.62
CA VAL A 43 -7.17 2.05 12.29
C VAL A 43 -7.15 1.75 10.81
N ALA A 44 -7.34 0.49 10.44
CA ALA A 44 -7.41 0.07 9.05
C ALA A 44 -8.63 -0.82 8.81
N ALA A 45 -9.18 -0.73 7.61
CA ALA A 45 -10.25 -1.60 7.14
C ALA A 45 -9.99 -2.01 5.68
N ASP A 46 -10.32 -3.26 5.36
CA ASP A 46 -10.25 -3.85 4.03
C ASP A 46 -11.56 -4.61 3.80
N TRP A 47 -12.25 -4.26 2.72
CA TRP A 47 -13.51 -4.86 2.36
C TRP A 47 -13.47 -5.33 0.91
N ASN A 48 -13.70 -6.62 0.70
CA ASN A 48 -13.95 -7.23 -0.59
C ASN A 48 -15.41 -7.67 -0.69
N LYS A 49 -16.07 -7.26 -1.77
CA LYS A 49 -17.47 -7.57 -2.02
C LYS A 49 -17.64 -8.04 -3.46
N VAL A 50 -18.22 -9.24 -3.60
CA VAL A 50 -18.68 -9.77 -4.88
C VAL A 50 -19.93 -8.98 -5.31
N ILE A 51 -19.91 -8.48 -6.54
CA ILE A 51 -21.03 -7.78 -7.17
C ILE A 51 -21.84 -8.79 -8.00
N ASP A 52 -21.14 -9.64 -8.76
CA ASP A 52 -21.72 -10.70 -9.58
C ASP A 52 -20.77 -11.90 -9.58
N SER A 53 -21.20 -13.03 -9.01
CA SER A 53 -20.42 -14.26 -8.98
C SER A 53 -20.32 -14.93 -10.33
N ASP A 54 -21.39 -14.84 -11.13
CA ASP A 54 -21.53 -15.58 -12.38
C ASP A 54 -20.81 -14.83 -13.51
N GLY A 55 -20.93 -13.50 -13.53
CA GLY A 55 -20.17 -12.62 -14.40
C GLY A 55 -18.74 -12.30 -13.90
N GLY A 56 -18.36 -12.76 -12.71
CA GLY A 56 -16.99 -12.66 -12.20
C GLY A 56 -16.56 -11.25 -11.81
N SER A 57 -17.48 -10.42 -11.28
CA SER A 57 -17.18 -9.05 -10.87
C SER A 57 -17.22 -8.84 -9.35
N ALA A 58 -16.25 -8.09 -8.85
CA ALA A 58 -16.12 -7.73 -7.44
C ALA A 58 -15.43 -6.38 -7.29
N PHE A 59 -15.62 -5.73 -6.14
CA PHE A 59 -14.86 -4.54 -5.76
C PHE A 59 -14.11 -4.77 -4.45
N ARG A 60 -13.00 -4.04 -4.28
CA ARG A 60 -12.23 -4.02 -3.04
C ARG A 60 -11.87 -2.59 -2.64
N VAL A 61 -12.09 -2.25 -1.37
CA VAL A 61 -11.74 -0.96 -0.79
C VAL A 61 -10.83 -1.17 0.41
N ASN A 62 -9.77 -0.37 0.51
CA ASN A 62 -8.85 -0.34 1.65
C ASN A 62 -8.81 1.06 2.24
N LEU A 63 -9.23 1.20 3.49
CA LEU A 63 -9.23 2.46 4.25
C LEU A 63 -8.18 2.39 5.36
N LEU A 64 -7.56 3.54 5.64
CA LEU A 64 -6.55 3.68 6.66
C LEU A 64 -6.64 5.09 7.25
N ASP A 65 -6.62 5.16 8.58
CA ASP A 65 -6.38 6.39 9.32
C ASP A 65 -5.30 6.17 10.39
N GLN A 66 -4.50 7.18 10.66
CA GLN A 66 -3.40 7.12 11.62
C GLN A 66 -3.16 8.48 12.27
N ASP A 67 -3.06 8.46 13.59
CA ASP A 67 -2.68 9.60 14.41
C ASP A 67 -1.38 9.30 15.17
N SER A 68 -0.52 10.31 15.30
CA SER A 68 0.73 10.28 16.06
C SER A 68 0.76 11.33 17.17
N GLY A 69 -0.39 11.88 17.55
CA GLY A 69 -0.53 12.89 18.59
C GLY A 69 0.06 14.24 18.19
N ASN A 70 -0.16 14.65 16.93
CA ASN A 70 0.06 16.02 16.51
C ASN A 70 -1.14 16.87 17.00
N PRO A 71 -0.94 17.94 17.79
CA PRO A 71 -2.04 18.82 18.13
C PRO A 71 -2.55 19.50 16.85
N GLN A 72 -3.80 19.25 16.50
CA GLN A 72 -4.51 20.03 15.48
C GLN A 72 -4.86 21.37 16.14
N LEU A 73 -4.34 22.49 15.61
CA LEU A 73 -4.68 23.85 16.05
C LEU A 73 -6.14 24.17 15.72
#